data_AF-A0A2K9EWD2-F1
#
_entry.id   AF-A0A2K9EWD2-F1
#
_cell.length_a   1.000
_cell.length_b   1.000
_cell.length_c   1.000
_cell.angle_alpha   90.00
_cell.angle_beta   90.00
_cell.angle_gamma   90.00
#
_symmetry.space_group_name_H-M   'P 1'
#
loop_
_entity.id
_entity.type
_entity.pdbx_description
1 polymer ?
#
loop_
_entity_poly.entity_id
_entity_poly.type
_entity_poly.pdbx_seq_one_letter_code
_entity_poly.pdbx_strand_id
1 'polypeptide(L)'
;MNRDKHISSAFDRDLETIQAQVVKMGGMVETAIIDAATALANLDEELADEVRRGDKAIDALEAQINEDAARLIALRAPTATDLRMVLAVIKIAASLERVGDYAKNMAKRTHVLAQMPAINGSGIALRRMSTTVGKMVSDALDSYIQRDADLAEDVRMRDLEVDQMYNAMFREFLTHMMEDPRNITACMHLHFIAKNIERMGDHATGIAEQVIYLVTGELPDESRPKDNRVPAMSANDAR
;
A
#
# COMPACT_ATOMS: atom_id res chain seq x y z
N MET A 1 -29.98 -13.06 -33.42
CA MET A 1 -29.48 -12.57 -32.11
C MET A 1 -27.96 -12.59 -32.17
N ASN A 2 -27.32 -11.45 -31.93
CA ASN A 2 -25.97 -11.13 -32.43
C ASN A 2 -24.89 -11.72 -31.51
N ARG A 3 -24.05 -12.62 -32.03
CA ARG A 3 -23.00 -13.33 -31.26
C ARG A 3 -22.01 -12.35 -30.61
N ASP A 4 -21.71 -11.24 -31.30
CA ASP A 4 -20.82 -10.19 -30.80
C ASP A 4 -21.40 -9.44 -29.59
N LYS A 5 -22.73 -9.24 -29.57
CA LYS A 5 -23.43 -8.59 -28.45
C LYS A 5 -23.45 -9.48 -27.20
N HIS A 6 -23.53 -10.81 -27.39
CA HIS A 6 -23.43 -11.77 -26.30
C HIS A 6 -22.01 -11.87 -25.73
N ILE A 7 -20.98 -11.86 -26.60
CA ILE A 7 -19.57 -11.88 -26.18
C ILE A 7 -19.21 -10.62 -25.39
N SER A 8 -19.60 -9.43 -25.88
CA SER A 8 -19.41 -8.17 -25.16
C SER A 8 -20.13 -8.16 -23.80
N SER A 9 -21.42 -8.52 -23.75
CA SER A 9 -22.16 -8.51 -22.46
C SER A 9 -21.63 -9.51 -21.42
N ALA A 10 -20.98 -10.59 -21.85
CA ALA A 10 -20.40 -11.58 -20.96
C ALA A 10 -19.01 -11.14 -20.48
N PHE A 11 -18.21 -10.55 -21.38
CA PHE A 11 -16.95 -9.92 -21.01
C PHE A 11 -17.16 -8.82 -19.97
N ASP A 12 -18.12 -7.91 -20.18
CA ASP A 12 -18.39 -6.80 -19.26
C ASP A 12 -18.74 -7.31 -17.87
N ARG A 13 -19.58 -8.34 -17.77
CA ARG A 13 -19.97 -8.97 -16.49
C ARG A 13 -18.82 -9.68 -15.79
N ASP A 14 -18.02 -10.43 -16.56
CA ASP A 14 -16.85 -11.13 -16.03
C ASP A 14 -15.83 -10.08 -15.51
N LEU A 15 -15.62 -8.98 -16.25
CA LEU A 15 -14.76 -7.87 -15.84
C LEU A 15 -15.29 -7.15 -14.59
N GLU A 16 -16.58 -6.81 -14.53
CA GLU A 16 -17.21 -6.19 -13.34
C GLU A 16 -17.02 -7.06 -12.09
N THR A 17 -17.09 -8.38 -12.24
CA THR A 17 -16.87 -9.34 -11.14
C THR A 17 -15.44 -9.23 -10.61
N ILE A 18 -14.44 -9.20 -11.50
CA ILE A 18 -13.03 -9.08 -11.11
C ILE A 18 -12.76 -7.69 -10.50
N GLN A 19 -13.36 -6.64 -11.06
CA GLN A 19 -13.26 -5.28 -10.47
C GLN A 19 -13.82 -5.23 -9.05
N ALA A 20 -14.96 -5.87 -8.80
CA ALA A 20 -15.52 -5.97 -7.46
C ALA A 20 -14.61 -6.74 -6.49
N GLN A 21 -13.91 -7.78 -6.95
CA GLN A 21 -12.90 -8.48 -6.15
C GLN A 21 -11.73 -7.57 -5.77
N VAL A 22 -11.23 -6.74 -6.71
CA VAL A 22 -10.16 -5.76 -6.43
C VAL A 22 -10.60 -4.75 -5.37
N VAL A 23 -11.81 -4.20 -5.48
CA VAL A 23 -12.33 -3.25 -4.48
C VAL A 23 -12.46 -3.91 -3.11
N LYS A 24 -12.94 -5.15 -3.06
CA LYS A 24 -13.00 -5.94 -1.83
C LYS A 24 -11.60 -6.14 -1.22
N MET A 25 -10.61 -6.50 -2.04
CA MET A 25 -9.22 -6.66 -1.62
C MET A 25 -8.66 -5.36 -1.05
N GLY A 26 -8.98 -4.23 -1.69
CA GLY A 26 -8.63 -2.89 -1.22
C GLY A 26 -9.13 -2.59 0.19
N GLY A 27 -10.41 -2.84 0.47
CA GLY A 27 -10.97 -2.64 1.81
C GLY A 27 -10.34 -3.55 2.88
N MET A 28 -9.97 -4.79 2.50
CA MET A 28 -9.25 -5.70 3.40
C MET A 28 -7.85 -5.18 3.72
N VAL A 29 -7.14 -4.66 2.72
CA VAL A 29 -5.80 -4.06 2.88
C VAL A 29 -5.85 -2.78 3.71
N GLU A 30 -6.82 -1.90 3.47
CA GLU A 30 -7.01 -0.68 4.27
C GLU A 30 -7.24 -1.01 5.75
N THR A 31 -8.13 -1.97 6.02
CA THR A 31 -8.38 -2.47 7.38
C THR A 31 -7.09 -3.01 8.01
N ALA A 32 -6.33 -3.83 7.27
CA ALA A 32 -5.07 -4.38 7.76
C ALA A 32 -4.02 -3.31 8.11
N ILE A 33 -3.93 -2.21 7.34
CA ILE A 33 -3.04 -1.08 7.63
C ILE A 33 -3.43 -0.42 8.96
N ILE A 34 -4.71 -0.07 9.11
CA ILE A 34 -5.22 0.65 10.27
C ILE A 34 -5.14 -0.22 11.53
N ASP A 35 -5.49 -1.49 11.42
CA ASP A 35 -5.46 -2.42 12.55
C ASP A 35 -4.02 -2.72 12.97
N ALA A 36 -3.08 -2.91 12.03
CA ALA A 36 -1.68 -3.11 12.39
C ALA A 36 -1.07 -1.85 13.05
N ALA A 37 -1.44 -0.66 12.59
CA ALA A 37 -1.00 0.59 13.20
C ALA A 37 -1.61 0.78 14.59
N THR A 38 -2.87 0.34 14.75
CA THR A 38 -3.56 0.36 16.04
C THR A 38 -2.95 -0.60 17.03
N ALA A 39 -2.69 -1.83 16.60
CA ALA A 39 -2.02 -2.86 17.36
C ALA A 39 -0.65 -2.38 17.84
N LEU A 40 0.13 -1.80 16.93
CA LEU A 40 1.45 -1.28 17.26
C LEU A 40 1.41 -0.14 18.28
N ALA A 41 0.52 0.86 18.07
CA ALA A 41 0.45 2.02 18.94
C ALA A 41 -0.01 1.68 20.38
N ASN A 42 -0.82 0.63 20.51
CA ASN A 42 -1.37 0.18 21.79
C ASN A 42 -0.60 -1.01 22.38
N LEU A 43 0.40 -1.55 21.67
CA LEU A 43 1.07 -2.82 21.98
C LEU A 43 0.05 -3.98 22.15
N ASP A 44 -1.01 -3.96 21.36
CA ASP A 44 -2.07 -4.97 21.36
C ASP A 44 -1.63 -6.17 20.51
N GLU A 45 -1.16 -7.21 21.20
CA GLU A 45 -0.70 -8.46 20.58
C GLU A 45 -1.84 -9.28 19.96
N GLU A 46 -3.05 -9.19 20.51
CA GLU A 46 -4.21 -9.95 19.98
C GLU A 46 -4.64 -9.39 18.62
N LEU A 47 -4.75 -8.06 18.52
CA LEU A 47 -5.06 -7.39 17.24
C LEU A 47 -3.94 -7.61 16.22
N ALA A 48 -2.67 -7.64 16.65
CA ALA A 48 -1.56 -7.96 15.76
C ALA A 48 -1.70 -9.38 15.17
N ASP A 49 -2.08 -10.37 15.97
CA ASP A 49 -2.32 -11.74 15.50
C ASP A 49 -3.55 -11.86 14.59
N GLU A 50 -4.57 -11.03 14.79
CA GLU A 50 -5.71 -10.91 13.86
C GLU A 50 -5.25 -10.44 12.47
N VAL A 51 -4.50 -9.34 12.38
CA VAL A 51 -3.98 -8.83 11.10
C VAL A 51 -3.14 -9.90 10.39
N ARG A 52 -2.27 -10.58 11.13
CA ARG A 52 -1.41 -11.64 10.57
C ARG A 52 -2.20 -12.82 10.02
N ARG A 53 -3.33 -13.16 10.63
CA ARG A 53 -4.22 -14.24 10.14
C ARG A 53 -5.02 -13.79 8.93
N GLY A 54 -5.45 -12.52 8.91
CA GLY A 54 -6.23 -11.93 7.81
C GLY A 54 -5.48 -11.88 6.48
N ASP A 55 -4.16 -11.74 6.50
CA ASP A 55 -3.28 -11.70 5.33
C ASP A 55 -3.47 -12.86 4.34
N LYS A 56 -3.69 -14.09 4.82
CA LYS A 56 -3.95 -15.24 3.93
C LYS A 56 -5.17 -15.06 3.03
N ALA A 57 -6.17 -14.30 3.50
CA ALA A 57 -7.35 -14.02 2.71
C ALA A 57 -7.06 -12.97 1.61
N ILE A 58 -6.08 -12.09 1.82
CA ILE A 58 -5.58 -11.14 0.81
C ILE A 58 -4.82 -11.92 -0.27
N ASP A 59 -3.88 -12.79 0.11
CA ASP A 59 -3.14 -13.66 -0.82
C ASP A 59 -4.09 -14.52 -1.69
N ALA A 60 -5.09 -15.13 -1.05
CA ALA A 60 -6.06 -15.96 -1.76
C ALA A 60 -6.91 -15.16 -2.75
N LEU A 61 -7.25 -13.91 -2.42
CA LEU A 61 -8.04 -13.04 -3.29
C LEU A 61 -7.21 -12.54 -4.48
N GLU A 62 -5.92 -12.24 -4.28
CA GLU A 62 -4.99 -11.92 -5.36
C GLU A 62 -4.87 -13.09 -6.36
N ALA A 63 -4.67 -14.31 -5.85
CA ALA A 63 -4.60 -15.51 -6.67
C ALA A 63 -5.90 -15.74 -7.47
N GLN A 64 -7.05 -15.54 -6.84
CA GLN A 64 -8.35 -15.65 -7.49
C GLN A 64 -8.53 -14.61 -8.61
N ILE A 65 -8.18 -13.35 -8.35
CA ILE A 65 -8.21 -12.26 -9.34
C ILE A 65 -7.34 -12.62 -10.55
N ASN A 66 -6.13 -13.14 -10.30
CA ASN A 66 -5.20 -13.54 -11.36
C ASN A 66 -5.75 -14.71 -12.20
N GLU A 67 -6.39 -15.71 -11.57
CA GLU A 67 -7.03 -16.82 -12.29
C GLU A 67 -8.21 -16.32 -13.14
N ASP A 68 -9.09 -15.49 -12.58
CA ASP A 68 -10.27 -14.97 -13.26
C ASP A 68 -9.88 -14.05 -14.43
N ALA A 69 -8.84 -13.22 -14.25
CA ALA A 69 -8.29 -12.38 -15.31
C ALA A 69 -7.69 -13.21 -16.46
N ALA A 70 -6.92 -14.26 -16.15
CA ALA A 70 -6.35 -15.15 -17.15
C ALA A 70 -7.45 -15.90 -17.92
N ARG A 71 -8.49 -16.37 -17.21
CA ARG A 71 -9.66 -17.01 -17.79
C ARG A 71 -10.44 -16.06 -18.71
N LEU A 72 -10.62 -14.81 -18.30
CA LEU A 72 -11.27 -13.77 -19.09
C LEU A 72 -10.56 -13.54 -20.41
N ILE A 73 -9.23 -13.40 -20.37
CA ILE A 73 -8.39 -13.25 -21.58
C ILE A 73 -8.55 -14.46 -22.50
N ALA A 74 -8.41 -15.67 -21.95
CA ALA A 74 -8.45 -16.91 -22.72
C ALA A 74 -9.82 -17.18 -23.38
N LEU A 75 -10.92 -16.87 -22.69
CA LEU A 75 -12.27 -17.17 -23.17
C LEU A 75 -12.84 -16.09 -24.11
N ARG A 76 -12.42 -14.83 -23.93
CA ARG A 76 -13.07 -13.70 -24.61
C ARG A 76 -12.20 -13.03 -25.67
N ALA A 77 -10.87 -13.24 -25.66
CA ALA A 77 -9.93 -12.58 -26.56
C ALA A 77 -10.19 -11.04 -26.66
N PRO A 78 -10.04 -10.30 -25.55
CA PRO A 78 -10.43 -8.90 -25.44
C PRO A 78 -9.74 -8.00 -26.46
N THR A 79 -10.40 -6.88 -26.81
CA THR A 79 -9.78 -5.84 -27.64
C THR A 79 -8.60 -5.19 -26.92
N ALA A 80 -7.82 -4.35 -27.60
CA ALA A 80 -6.65 -3.70 -26.99
C ALA A 80 -7.00 -2.89 -25.73
N THR A 81 -8.11 -2.15 -25.75
CA THR A 81 -8.58 -1.37 -24.60
C THR A 81 -9.02 -2.29 -23.46
N ASP A 82 -9.74 -3.36 -23.79
CA ASP A 82 -10.22 -4.34 -22.82
C ASP A 82 -9.07 -5.10 -22.15
N LEU A 83 -8.07 -5.49 -22.93
CA LEU A 83 -6.86 -6.13 -22.43
C LEU A 83 -6.11 -5.21 -21.47
N ARG A 84 -6.04 -3.91 -21.77
CA ARG A 84 -5.44 -2.93 -20.85
C ARG A 84 -6.14 -2.93 -19.49
N MET A 85 -7.48 -2.97 -19.48
CA MET A 85 -8.26 -3.03 -18.23
C MET A 85 -7.91 -4.29 -17.43
N VAL A 86 -7.88 -5.45 -18.08
CA VAL A 86 -7.57 -6.73 -17.40
C VAL A 86 -6.14 -6.74 -16.86
N LEU A 87 -5.17 -6.22 -17.61
CA LEU A 87 -3.78 -6.12 -17.16
C LEU A 87 -3.61 -5.13 -15.99
N ALA A 88 -4.35 -4.02 -15.99
CA ALA A 88 -4.35 -3.07 -14.89
C ALA A 88 -4.85 -3.75 -13.60
N VAL A 89 -5.94 -4.53 -13.68
CA VAL A 89 -6.47 -5.29 -12.54
C VAL A 89 -5.41 -6.21 -11.92
N ILE A 90 -4.71 -7.00 -12.73
CA ILE A 90 -3.64 -7.90 -12.26
C ILE A 90 -2.55 -7.12 -11.51
N LYS A 91 -2.11 -5.99 -12.06
CA LYS A 91 -1.06 -5.17 -11.44
C LYS A 91 -1.51 -4.47 -10.16
N ILE A 92 -2.77 -4.03 -10.12
CA ILE A 92 -3.37 -3.42 -8.92
C ILE A 92 -3.50 -4.47 -7.82
N ALA A 93 -4.00 -5.66 -8.13
CA ALA A 93 -4.10 -6.76 -7.17
C ALA A 93 -2.74 -7.14 -6.58
N ALA A 94 -1.71 -7.28 -7.42
CA ALA A 94 -0.34 -7.52 -6.95
C ALA A 94 0.16 -6.39 -6.03
N SER A 95 -0.13 -5.13 -6.35
CA SER A 95 0.27 -4.00 -5.49
C SER A 95 -0.46 -4.03 -4.14
N LEU A 96 -1.74 -4.39 -4.13
CA LEU A 96 -2.52 -4.56 -2.89
C LEU A 96 -1.99 -5.71 -2.02
N GLU A 97 -1.60 -6.84 -2.61
CA GLU A 97 -0.98 -7.95 -1.85
C GLU A 97 0.29 -7.48 -1.13
N ARG A 98 1.16 -6.75 -1.85
CA ARG A 98 2.40 -6.22 -1.28
C ARG A 98 2.14 -5.28 -0.09
N VAL A 99 1.12 -4.44 -0.19
CA VAL A 99 0.68 -3.56 0.91
C VAL A 99 0.18 -4.40 2.09
N GLY A 100 -0.60 -5.45 1.83
CA GLY A 100 -1.03 -6.43 2.83
C GLY A 100 0.14 -7.09 3.58
N ASP A 101 1.15 -7.59 2.85
CA ASP A 101 2.33 -8.21 3.49
C ASP A 101 3.11 -7.21 4.34
N TYR A 102 3.23 -5.95 3.91
CA TYR A 102 3.84 -4.91 4.74
C TYR A 102 3.04 -4.63 6.01
N ALA A 103 1.70 -4.69 5.98
CA ALA A 103 0.84 -4.51 7.15
C ALA A 103 1.00 -5.68 8.13
N LYS A 104 1.01 -6.92 7.62
CA LYS A 104 1.37 -8.11 8.39
C LYS A 104 2.78 -8.01 8.99
N ASN A 105 3.76 -7.49 8.25
CA ASN A 105 5.13 -7.34 8.75
C ASN A 105 5.23 -6.28 9.85
N MET A 106 4.40 -5.24 9.81
CA MET A 106 4.21 -4.30 10.92
C MET A 106 3.62 -5.01 12.14
N ALA A 107 2.52 -5.74 11.99
CA ALA A 107 1.89 -6.50 13.08
C ALA A 107 2.83 -7.53 13.73
N LYS A 108 3.64 -8.26 12.93
CA LYS A 108 4.67 -9.18 13.45
C LYS A 108 5.64 -8.52 14.43
N ARG A 109 5.97 -7.24 14.21
CA ARG A 109 6.95 -6.51 15.03
C ARG A 109 6.33 -5.96 16.32
N THR A 110 5.01 -5.89 16.45
CA THR A 110 4.30 -5.48 17.68
C THR A 110 4.69 -6.35 18.87
N HIS A 111 4.66 -7.69 18.71
CA HIS A 111 5.06 -8.62 19.79
C HIS A 111 6.50 -8.40 20.28
N VAL A 112 7.40 -8.07 19.35
CA VAL A 112 8.81 -7.83 19.69
C VAL A 112 8.95 -6.52 20.46
N LEU A 113 8.24 -5.48 20.02
CA LEU A 113 8.26 -4.15 20.64
C LEU A 113 7.56 -4.13 22.01
N ALA A 114 6.57 -5.00 22.25
CA ALA A 114 5.91 -5.13 23.54
C ALA A 114 6.86 -5.53 24.68
N GLN A 115 8.01 -6.13 24.34
CA GLN A 115 9.04 -6.57 25.28
C GLN A 115 10.24 -5.59 25.36
N MET A 116 10.15 -4.42 24.75
CA MET A 116 11.25 -3.45 24.60
C MET A 116 10.95 -2.12 25.29
N PRO A 117 11.98 -1.28 25.52
CA PRO A 117 11.77 0.08 25.99
C PRO A 117 10.86 0.87 25.03
N ALA A 118 9.87 1.56 25.61
CA ALA A 118 9.00 2.42 24.83
C ALA A 118 9.76 3.65 24.32
N ILE A 119 9.64 3.92 23.02
CA ILE A 119 10.14 5.15 22.41
C ILE A 119 8.97 6.12 22.36
N ASN A 120 9.01 7.15 23.21
CA ASN A 120 7.94 8.14 23.35
C ASN A 120 7.60 8.76 21.98
N GLY A 121 6.31 8.95 21.69
CA GLY A 121 5.84 9.58 20.45
C GLY A 121 5.84 8.70 19.20
N SER A 122 6.67 7.65 19.14
CA SER A 122 6.83 6.80 17.95
C SER A 122 5.53 6.15 17.46
N GLY A 123 4.69 5.64 18.37
CA GLY A 123 3.40 5.03 18.02
C GLY A 123 2.41 6.01 17.39
N ILE A 124 2.38 7.27 17.84
CA ILE A 124 1.52 8.31 17.27
C ILE A 124 2.02 8.70 15.88
N ALA A 125 3.33 8.88 15.73
CA ALA A 125 3.95 9.22 14.44
C ALA A 125 3.71 8.13 13.39
N LEU A 126 3.91 6.85 13.76
CA LEU A 126 3.64 5.70 12.88
C LEU A 126 2.16 5.60 12.51
N ARG A 127 1.25 5.73 13.49
CA ARG A 127 -0.19 5.72 13.22
C ARG A 127 -0.60 6.81 12.25
N ARG A 128 -0.05 8.02 12.40
CA ARG A 128 -0.31 9.13 11.46
C ARG A 128 0.18 8.78 10.06
N MET A 129 1.39 8.26 9.92
CA MET A 129 1.96 7.84 8.63
C MET A 129 1.13 6.72 7.98
N SER A 130 0.72 5.72 8.75
CA SER A 130 -0.18 4.65 8.28
C SER A 130 -1.53 5.18 7.83
N THR A 131 -2.09 6.18 8.51
CA THR A 131 -3.35 6.81 8.12
C THR A 131 -3.21 7.54 6.79
N THR A 132 -2.14 8.31 6.61
CA THR A 132 -1.83 9.00 5.33
C THR A 132 -1.73 8.00 4.18
N VAL A 133 -0.98 6.91 4.36
CA VAL A 133 -0.82 5.89 3.32
C VAL A 133 -2.10 5.09 3.08
N GLY A 134 -2.86 4.76 4.13
CA GLY A 134 -4.18 4.13 3.98
C GLY A 134 -5.11 4.99 3.12
N LYS A 135 -5.09 6.31 3.32
CA LYS A 135 -5.85 7.25 2.50
C LYS A 135 -5.36 7.31 1.05
N MET A 136 -4.04 7.25 0.82
CA MET A 136 -3.49 7.15 -0.55
C MET A 136 -3.95 5.87 -1.25
N VAL A 137 -3.98 4.73 -0.57
CA VAL A 137 -4.49 3.46 -1.13
C VAL A 137 -5.98 3.57 -1.47
N SER A 138 -6.78 4.11 -0.55
CA SER A 138 -8.21 4.36 -0.77
C SER A 138 -8.46 5.26 -1.99
N ASP A 139 -7.76 6.39 -2.07
CA ASP A 139 -7.94 7.35 -3.17
C ASP A 139 -7.40 6.80 -4.50
N ALA A 140 -6.37 5.94 -4.49
CA ALA A 140 -5.89 5.24 -5.68
C ALA A 140 -6.91 4.22 -6.21
N LEU A 141 -7.70 3.61 -5.34
CA LEU A 141 -8.79 2.71 -5.73
C LEU A 141 -10.03 3.48 -6.17
N ASP A 142 -10.35 4.58 -5.52
CA ASP A 142 -11.43 5.47 -5.94
C ASP A 142 -11.16 6.04 -7.34
N SER A 143 -9.92 6.46 -7.61
CA SER A 143 -9.51 6.92 -8.94
C SER A 143 -9.59 5.81 -9.99
N TYR A 144 -9.28 4.57 -9.62
CA TYR A 144 -9.46 3.41 -10.49
C TYR A 144 -10.94 3.17 -10.83
N ILE A 145 -11.83 3.18 -9.84
CA ILE A 145 -13.27 2.96 -10.02
C ILE A 145 -13.87 4.07 -10.90
N GLN A 146 -13.49 5.32 -10.65
CA GLN A 146 -14.04 6.50 -11.33
C GLN A 146 -13.34 6.80 -12.66
N ARG A 147 -12.23 6.10 -12.95
CA ARG A 147 -11.32 6.39 -14.08
C ARG A 147 -10.82 7.84 -14.06
N ASP A 148 -10.47 8.31 -12.87
CA ASP A 148 -10.06 9.68 -12.61
C ASP A 148 -8.53 9.79 -12.62
N ALA A 149 -7.96 10.27 -13.72
CA ALA A 149 -6.52 10.45 -13.84
C ALA A 149 -5.99 11.61 -12.97
N ASP A 150 -6.82 12.62 -12.67
CA ASP A 150 -6.40 13.77 -11.87
C ASP A 150 -6.27 13.38 -10.39
N LEU A 151 -7.22 12.59 -9.87
CA LEU A 151 -7.12 12.02 -8.52
C LEU A 151 -5.93 11.05 -8.40
N ALA A 152 -5.67 10.26 -9.45
CA ALA A 152 -4.50 9.40 -9.49
C ALA A 152 -3.19 10.21 -9.45
N GLU A 153 -3.09 11.32 -10.19
CA GLU A 153 -1.92 12.18 -10.13
C GLU A 153 -1.75 12.84 -8.75
N ASP A 154 -2.84 13.27 -8.10
CA ASP A 154 -2.81 13.77 -6.73
C ASP A 154 -2.23 12.72 -5.74
N VAL A 155 -2.61 11.44 -5.87
CA VAL A 155 -2.02 10.36 -5.07
C VAL A 155 -0.51 10.26 -5.29
N ARG A 156 -0.03 10.35 -6.55
CA ARG A 156 1.41 10.30 -6.85
C ARG A 156 2.16 11.45 -6.18
N MET A 157 1.56 12.63 -6.13
CA MET A 157 2.17 13.83 -5.53
C MET A 157 2.21 13.78 -4.00
N ARG A 158 1.25 13.11 -3.36
CA ARG A 158 1.19 12.93 -1.89
C ARG A 158 2.27 12.01 -1.33
N ASP A 159 2.93 11.20 -2.15
CA ASP A 159 4.03 10.35 -1.69
C ASP A 159 5.19 11.13 -1.08
N LEU A 160 5.42 12.37 -1.55
CA LEU A 160 6.42 13.26 -0.97
C LEU A 160 6.15 13.53 0.52
N GLU A 161 4.89 13.61 0.95
CA GLU A 161 4.53 13.77 2.35
C GLU A 161 4.98 12.54 3.16
N VAL A 162 4.75 11.33 2.64
CA VAL A 162 5.11 10.07 3.28
C VAL A 162 6.64 9.94 3.41
N ASP A 163 7.38 10.28 2.35
CA ASP A 163 8.85 10.35 2.35
C ASP A 163 9.36 11.30 3.46
N GLN A 164 8.76 12.48 3.57
CA GLN A 164 9.14 13.46 4.59
C GLN A 164 8.84 12.99 6.01
N MET A 165 7.69 12.34 6.21
CA MET A 165 7.33 11.73 7.51
C MET A 165 8.35 10.65 7.89
N TYR A 166 8.69 9.75 6.96
CA TYR A 166 9.71 8.73 7.17
C TYR A 166 11.06 9.34 7.54
N ASN A 167 11.54 10.33 6.79
CA ASN A 167 12.82 10.98 7.02
C ASN A 167 12.87 11.72 8.37
N ALA A 168 11.76 12.32 8.80
CA ALA A 168 11.65 12.94 10.12
C ALA A 168 11.77 11.90 11.24
N MET A 169 11.02 10.80 11.14
CA MET A 169 11.07 9.71 12.12
C MET A 169 12.44 9.04 12.17
N PHE A 170 13.10 8.87 11.03
CA PHE A 170 14.45 8.31 10.99
C PHE A 170 15.43 9.14 11.82
N ARG A 171 15.40 10.47 11.69
CA ARG A 171 16.25 11.37 12.48
C ARG A 171 15.92 11.29 13.97
N GLU A 172 14.64 11.27 14.32
CA GLU A 172 14.18 11.13 15.71
C GLU A 172 14.68 9.81 16.35
N PHE A 173 14.61 8.70 15.61
CA PHE A 173 15.16 7.43 16.07
C PHE A 173 16.67 7.49 16.31
N LEU A 174 17.44 8.15 15.45
CA LEU A 174 18.88 8.32 15.67
C LEU A 174 19.17 9.10 16.95
N THR A 175 18.43 10.18 17.21
CA THR A 175 18.55 10.95 18.46
C THR A 175 18.31 10.06 19.68
N HIS A 176 17.23 9.28 19.70
CA HIS A 176 16.95 8.36 20.80
C HIS A 176 18.01 7.27 21.01
N MET A 177 18.63 6.79 19.93
CA MET A 177 19.75 5.83 20.01
C MET A 177 21.02 6.45 20.59
N MET A 178 21.27 7.72 20.29
CA MET A 178 22.44 8.46 20.80
C MET A 178 22.26 8.88 22.26
N GLU A 179 21.04 9.23 22.66
CA GLU A 179 20.70 9.56 24.05
C GLU A 179 20.83 8.34 24.98
N ASP A 180 20.36 7.17 24.52
CA ASP A 180 20.46 5.93 25.28
C ASP A 180 20.65 4.71 24.35
N PRO A 181 21.85 4.08 24.33
CA PRO A 181 22.12 2.91 23.51
C PRO A 181 21.19 1.70 23.75
N ARG A 182 20.48 1.64 24.89
CA ARG A 182 19.46 0.59 25.13
C ARG A 182 18.27 0.69 24.18
N ASN A 183 18.05 1.86 23.56
CA ASN A 183 16.98 2.10 22.60
C ASN A 183 17.30 1.58 21.20
N ILE A 184 18.56 1.20 20.89
CA ILE A 184 18.99 0.82 19.54
C ILE A 184 18.08 -0.25 18.93
N THR A 185 17.84 -1.34 19.66
CA THR A 185 17.03 -2.44 19.13
C THR A 185 15.59 -2.00 18.85
N ALA A 186 14.94 -1.31 19.80
CA ALA A 186 13.57 -0.82 19.64
C ALA A 186 13.45 0.15 18.45
N CYS A 187 14.36 1.11 18.35
CA CYS A 187 14.41 2.09 17.28
C CYS A 187 14.63 1.42 15.91
N MET A 188 15.44 0.36 15.83
CA MET A 188 15.59 -0.40 14.58
C MET A 188 14.31 -1.13 14.17
N HIS A 189 13.58 -1.72 15.12
CA HIS A 189 12.27 -2.31 14.83
C HIS A 189 11.28 -1.27 14.32
N LEU A 190 11.19 -0.11 14.97
CA LEU A 190 10.35 1.01 14.55
C LEU A 190 10.76 1.58 13.19
N HIS A 191 12.06 1.67 12.91
CA HIS A 191 12.58 2.07 11.60
C HIS A 191 12.12 1.16 10.47
N PHE A 192 12.21 -0.17 10.66
CA PHE A 192 11.72 -1.11 9.66
C PHE A 192 10.21 -1.01 9.45
N ILE A 193 9.45 -0.69 10.50
CA ILE A 193 8.01 -0.43 10.37
C ILE A 193 7.77 0.84 9.55
N ALA A 194 8.45 1.95 9.89
CA ALA A 194 8.34 3.20 9.13
C ALA A 194 8.67 2.99 7.65
N LYS A 195 9.72 2.22 7.35
CA LYS A 195 10.09 1.88 5.96
C LYS A 195 9.06 0.99 5.27
N ASN A 196 8.41 0.07 6.00
CA ASN A 196 7.31 -0.71 5.43
C ASN A 196 6.11 0.19 5.08
N ILE A 197 5.78 1.18 5.91
CA ILE A 197 4.70 2.14 5.62
C ILE A 197 5.06 3.00 4.40
N GLU A 198 6.31 3.47 4.27
CA GLU A 198 6.73 4.19 3.07
C GLU A 198 6.61 3.32 1.80
N ARG A 199 7.00 2.04 1.87
CA ARG A 199 6.82 1.11 0.74
C ARG A 199 5.36 0.86 0.39
N MET A 200 4.44 0.95 1.36
CA MET A 200 3.01 0.90 1.06
C MET A 200 2.58 2.14 0.24
N GLY A 201 3.15 3.32 0.53
CA GLY A 201 2.94 4.55 -0.25
C GLY A 201 3.45 4.44 -1.69
N ASP A 202 4.62 3.81 -1.88
CA ASP A 202 5.15 3.45 -3.21
C ASP A 202 4.14 2.59 -4.00
N HIS A 203 3.52 1.60 -3.36
CA HIS A 203 2.51 0.75 -4.02
C HIS A 203 1.21 1.49 -4.31
N ALA A 204 0.76 2.40 -3.44
CA ALA A 204 -0.39 3.26 -3.71
C ALA A 204 -0.16 4.12 -4.96
N THR A 205 1.05 4.66 -5.11
CA THR A 205 1.46 5.37 -6.32
C THR A 205 1.53 4.45 -7.53
N GLY A 206 2.05 3.24 -7.39
CA GLY A 206 2.06 2.25 -8.47
C GLY A 206 0.64 1.93 -8.99
N ILE A 207 -0.35 1.86 -8.11
CA ILE A 207 -1.78 1.75 -8.47
C ILE A 207 -2.22 2.98 -9.24
N ALA A 208 -1.95 4.18 -8.74
CA ALA A 208 -2.30 5.43 -9.40
C ALA A 208 -1.68 5.55 -10.81
N GLU A 209 -0.44 5.12 -11.00
CA GLU A 209 0.22 5.07 -12.31
C GLU A 209 -0.49 4.10 -13.27
N GLN A 210 -1.02 2.98 -12.78
CA GLN A 210 -1.85 2.10 -13.61
C GLN A 210 -3.18 2.76 -13.98
N VAL A 211 -3.77 3.58 -13.11
CA VAL A 211 -5.00 4.34 -13.43
C VAL A 211 -4.72 5.38 -14.51
N ILE A 212 -3.63 6.14 -14.41
CA ILE A 212 -3.25 7.11 -15.44
C ILE A 212 -3.03 6.41 -16.78
N TYR A 213 -2.31 5.28 -16.78
CA TYR A 213 -2.12 4.47 -17.99
C TYR A 213 -3.44 3.94 -18.56
N LEU A 214 -4.37 3.53 -17.70
CA LEU A 214 -5.68 3.06 -18.09
C LEU A 214 -6.47 4.13 -18.85
N VAL A 215 -6.45 5.37 -18.35
CA VAL A 215 -7.21 6.52 -18.87
C VAL A 215 -6.54 7.13 -20.09
N THR A 216 -5.25 7.41 -20.02
CA THR A 216 -4.51 8.18 -21.02
C THR A 216 -3.87 7.30 -22.09
N GLY A 217 -3.55 6.05 -21.75
CA GLY A 217 -2.79 5.13 -22.59
C GLY A 217 -1.27 5.25 -22.48
N GLU A 218 -0.76 6.17 -21.66
CA GLU A 218 0.66 6.38 -21.41
C GLU A 218 0.95 6.33 -19.91
N LEU A 219 2.09 5.76 -19.53
CA LEU A 219 2.55 5.88 -18.14
C LEU A 219 3.06 7.30 -17.92
N PRO A 220 2.93 7.87 -16.72
CA PRO A 220 3.47 9.18 -16.43
C PRO A 220 4.99 9.22 -16.69
N ASP A 221 5.43 10.15 -17.53
CA ASP A 221 6.83 10.29 -17.96
C ASP A 221 7.66 11.12 -16.94
N GLU A 222 6.98 12.01 -16.21
CA GLU A 222 7.62 12.79 -15.14
C GLU A 222 7.81 11.95 -13.88
N SER A 223 9.06 11.89 -13.42
CA SER A 223 9.39 11.35 -12.10
C SER A 223 8.64 12.15 -11.05
N ARG A 224 7.78 11.49 -10.27
CA ARG A 224 7.10 12.12 -9.13
C ARG A 224 8.13 12.72 -8.15
N PRO A 225 7.78 13.79 -7.42
CA PRO A 225 8.64 14.33 -6.38
C PRO A 225 8.96 13.27 -5.32
N LYS A 226 10.24 12.96 -5.11
CA LYS A 226 10.73 12.14 -3.99
C LYS A 226 11.68 12.95 -3.13
N ASP A 227 11.66 12.71 -1.81
CA ASP A 227 12.71 13.28 -0.94
C ASP A 227 13.97 12.40 -1.02
N ASN A 228 14.76 12.59 -2.08
CA ASN A 228 16.01 11.86 -2.33
C ASN A 228 17.15 12.20 -1.36
N ARG A 229 16.89 12.99 -0.30
CA ARG A 229 17.88 13.24 0.74
C ARG A 229 18.14 11.92 1.45
N VAL A 230 19.30 11.31 1.18
CA VAL A 230 19.87 10.32 2.11
C VAL A 230 19.90 11.02 3.47
N PRO A 231 19.20 10.50 4.49
CA PRO A 231 19.20 11.16 5.78
C PRO A 231 20.63 11.10 6.35
N ALA A 232 21.37 12.19 6.17
CA ALA A 232 22.68 12.38 6.74
C ALA A 232 22.50 13.29 7.96
N MET A 233 22.96 12.84 9.12
CA MET A 233 23.10 13.73 10.27
C MET A 233 24.21 14.75 9.96
N SER A 234 23.94 16.03 10.20
CA SER A 234 25.00 17.03 10.15
C SER A 234 25.85 16.91 11.42
N ALA A 235 27.15 17.22 11.34
CA ALA A 235 28.05 17.19 12.50
C ALA A 235 27.62 18.11 13.67
N ASN A 236 26.59 18.95 13.47
CA ASN A 236 26.02 19.83 14.49
C ASN A 236 24.87 19.21 15.29
N ASP A 237 24.29 18.10 14.85
CA ASP A 237 23.14 17.46 15.53
C ASP A 237 23.57 16.54 16.70
N ALA A 238 24.88 16.46 16.97
CA ALA A 238 25.50 15.61 17.97
C ALA A 238 26.06 16.40 19.18
N ARG A 239 25.58 17.63 19.42
CA ARG A 239 26.02 18.50 20.52
C ARG A 239 24.92 18.83 21.50
#